data_AF-A0A7V4XTE1-F1
#
_entry.id   AF-A0A7V4XTE1-F1
#
_cell.length_a   1.000
_cell.length_b   1.000
_cell.length_c   1.000
_cell.angle_alpha   90.00
_cell.angle_beta   90.00
_cell.angle_gamma   90.00
#
_symmetry.space_group_name_H-M   'P 1'
#
loop_
_entity.id
_entity.type
_entity.pdbx_description
1 polymer ?
#
loop_
_entity_poly.entity_id
_entity_poly.type
_entity_poly.pdbx_seq_one_letter_code
_entity_poly.pdbx_strand_id
1 'polypeptide(L)'
;MTTENSQPTIDLSQPPAPNMVRVTFMPEGRTVEFEYGTMPYDHHGKPMSFLDVAENYGIFLDHACGGVCACTTCHIWVKDGAKDISEADDDELDRLDMAADLQLNSRLGCQAVITGPGNYVVEIPKWNRNYVQEGKPAVAAEK
;
A
#
# COMPACT_ATOMS: atom_id res chain seq x y z
N MET A 1 21.72 7.61 -22.08
CA MET A 1 22.09 7.66 -20.65
C MET A 1 20.92 7.09 -19.88
N THR A 2 20.78 5.76 -19.88
CA THR A 2 19.66 5.06 -19.23
C THR A 2 20.07 4.81 -17.79
N THR A 3 19.55 5.62 -16.87
CA THR A 3 19.80 5.46 -15.44
C THR A 3 19.14 4.16 -15.00
N GLU A 4 19.97 3.16 -14.71
CA GLU A 4 19.57 1.90 -14.07
C GLU A 4 18.89 2.24 -12.75
N ASN A 5 17.56 2.11 -12.71
CA ASN A 5 16.78 2.24 -11.49
C ASN A 5 16.93 0.94 -10.71
N SER A 6 18.12 0.74 -10.14
CA SER A 6 18.42 -0.34 -9.22
C SER A 6 17.63 -0.08 -7.96
N GLN A 7 16.44 -0.68 -7.86
CA GLN A 7 15.75 -0.79 -6.58
C GLN A 7 16.75 -1.38 -5.58
N PRO A 8 17.05 -0.70 -4.47
CA PRO A 8 18.00 -1.19 -3.49
C PRO A 8 17.55 -2.58 -3.03
N THR A 9 18.49 -3.52 -2.95
CA THR A 9 18.21 -4.85 -2.41
C THR A 9 17.91 -4.71 -0.93
N ILE A 10 16.64 -4.57 -0.56
CA ILE A 10 16.20 -4.43 0.83
C ILE A 10 16.49 -5.74 1.54
N ASP A 11 17.38 -5.72 2.54
CA ASP A 11 17.66 -6.88 3.37
C ASP A 11 16.53 -7.07 4.38
N LEU A 12 15.64 -8.02 4.10
CA LEU A 12 14.48 -8.34 4.93
C LEU A 12 14.88 -9.02 6.26
N SER A 13 16.15 -9.39 6.44
CA SER A 13 16.66 -10.02 7.67
C SER A 13 16.98 -9.00 8.76
N GLN A 14 17.14 -7.72 8.40
CA GLN A 14 17.38 -6.62 9.33
C GLN A 14 16.14 -5.73 9.46
N PRO A 15 15.76 -5.28 10.68
CA PRO A 15 14.68 -4.32 10.85
C PRO A 15 15.03 -2.98 10.17
N PRO A 16 14.02 -2.21 9.71
CA PRO A 16 14.25 -0.88 9.14
C PRO A 16 14.95 0.03 10.16
N ALA A 17 15.73 0.99 9.65
CA ALA A 17 16.37 1.99 10.49
C ALA A 17 15.34 2.77 11.32
N PRO A 18 15.72 3.40 12.45
CA PRO A 18 14.77 4.02 13.40
C PRO A 18 13.83 5.08 12.81
N ASN A 19 14.21 5.70 11.68
CA ASN A 19 13.43 6.75 11.00
C ASN A 19 12.85 6.25 9.66
N MET A 20 12.94 4.97 9.36
CA MET A 20 12.48 4.40 8.09
C MET A 20 11.15 3.66 8.24
N VAL A 21 10.34 3.80 7.21
CA VAL A 21 9.13 3.02 6.98
C VAL A 21 9.48 1.94 5.96
N ARG A 22 9.18 0.68 6.31
CA ARG A 22 9.24 -0.44 5.39
C ARG A 22 7.84 -0.98 5.18
N VAL A 23 7.37 -1.02 3.93
CA VAL A 23 6.05 -1.57 3.58
C VAL A 23 6.22 -2.73 2.64
N THR A 24 5.63 -3.88 2.98
CA THR A 24 5.60 -5.08 2.13
C THR A 24 4.18 -5.34 1.64
N PHE A 25 4.01 -5.41 0.32
CA PHE A 25 2.74 -5.65 -0.35
C PHE A 25 2.66 -7.11 -0.84
N MET A 26 1.81 -7.89 -0.18
CA MET A 26 1.50 -9.28 -0.50
C MET A 26 0.28 -9.37 -1.43
N PRO A 27 0.13 -10.43 -2.23
CA PRO A 27 1.02 -11.59 -2.37
C PRO A 27 2.16 -11.38 -3.36
N GLU A 28 2.31 -10.19 -3.96
CA GLU A 28 3.39 -9.92 -4.92
C GLU A 28 4.77 -9.93 -4.26
N GLY A 29 4.84 -9.68 -2.96
CA GLY A 29 6.08 -9.71 -2.18
C GLY A 29 6.97 -8.49 -2.46
N ARG A 30 6.41 -7.40 -3.00
CA ARG A 30 7.15 -6.16 -3.22
C ARG A 30 7.29 -5.42 -1.90
N THR A 31 8.53 -5.15 -1.53
CA THR A 31 8.86 -4.36 -0.34
C THR A 31 9.47 -3.04 -0.78
N VAL A 32 9.11 -1.96 -0.08
CA VAL A 32 9.66 -0.63 -0.26
C VAL A 32 10.11 -0.10 1.08
N GLU A 33 11.19 0.68 1.08
CA GLU A 33 11.73 1.30 2.28
C GLU A 33 12.08 2.76 2.00
N PHE A 34 11.66 3.65 2.90
CA PHE A 34 11.84 5.09 2.76
C PHE A 34 11.86 5.81 4.11
N GLU A 35 12.38 7.03 4.15
CA GLU A 35 12.40 7.83 5.38
C GLU A 35 11.01 8.39 5.68
N TYR A 36 10.58 8.29 6.95
CA TYR A 36 9.27 8.76 7.38
C TYR A 36 9.12 10.27 7.14
N GLY A 37 8.12 10.66 6.34
CA GLY A 37 7.81 12.07 6.07
C GLY A 37 8.57 12.72 4.91
N THR A 38 9.47 12.00 4.22
CA THR A 38 10.19 12.54 3.04
C THR A 38 9.52 12.19 1.70
N MET A 39 8.52 11.31 1.72
CA MET A 39 7.84 10.85 0.50
C MET A 39 7.02 12.00 -0.12
N PRO A 40 7.15 12.27 -1.43
CA PRO A 40 6.32 13.26 -2.09
C PRO A 40 4.85 12.78 -2.11
N TYR A 41 3.93 13.71 -1.87
CA TYR A 41 2.50 13.43 -1.89
C TYR A 41 1.90 13.84 -3.24
N ASP A 42 1.29 12.89 -3.95
CA ASP A 42 0.71 13.10 -5.29
C ASP A 42 -0.84 13.06 -5.29
N HIS A 43 -1.47 13.44 -4.17
CA HIS A 43 -2.95 13.51 -4.05
C HIS A 43 -3.70 12.17 -4.17
N HIS A 44 -3.03 11.05 -3.94
CA HIS A 44 -3.65 9.72 -3.92
C HIS A 44 -4.07 9.32 -2.50
N GLY A 45 -5.29 9.67 -2.09
CA GLY A 45 -5.80 9.36 -0.76
C GLY A 45 -5.35 10.36 0.31
N LYS A 46 -4.94 9.86 1.48
CA LYS A 46 -4.30 10.66 2.54
C LYS A 46 -2.77 10.61 2.39
N PRO A 47 -2.04 11.66 2.80
CA PRO A 47 -0.57 11.62 2.80
C PRO A 47 -0.07 10.49 3.69
N MET A 48 0.98 9.78 3.24
CA MET A 48 1.52 8.59 3.94
C MET A 48 0.53 7.41 4.05
N SER A 49 -0.53 7.40 3.25
CA SER A 49 -1.42 6.24 3.15
C SER A 49 -0.78 5.09 2.35
N PHE A 50 -1.27 3.86 2.53
CA PHE A 50 -0.76 2.72 1.74
C PHE A 50 -0.96 2.91 0.23
N LEU A 51 -2.00 3.63 -0.20
CA LEU A 51 -2.19 3.99 -1.61
C LEU A 51 -1.13 4.98 -2.10
N ASP A 52 -0.85 6.01 -1.32
CA ASP A 52 0.18 7.01 -1.62
C ASP A 52 1.56 6.36 -1.73
N VAL A 53 1.87 5.41 -0.84
CA VAL A 53 3.08 4.58 -0.92
C VAL A 53 3.06 3.71 -2.18
N ALA A 54 1.96 3.01 -2.45
CA ALA A 54 1.89 2.11 -3.60
C ALA A 54 2.13 2.85 -4.93
N GLU A 55 1.49 4.00 -5.15
CA GLU A 55 1.65 4.78 -6.38
C GLU A 55 3.08 5.34 -6.52
N ASN A 56 3.67 5.88 -5.45
CA ASN A 56 5.04 6.41 -5.46
C ASN A 56 6.09 5.37 -5.84
N TYR A 57 5.86 4.09 -5.51
CA TYR A 57 6.78 3.00 -5.81
C TYR A 57 6.32 2.09 -6.95
N GLY A 58 5.26 2.46 -7.68
CA GLY A 58 4.77 1.70 -8.84
C GLY A 58 4.20 0.31 -8.49
N ILE A 59 3.63 0.18 -7.29
CA ILE A 59 2.92 -1.00 -6.83
C ILE A 59 1.45 -0.83 -7.18
N PHE A 60 0.88 -1.84 -7.84
CA PHE A 60 -0.51 -1.76 -8.27
C PHE A 60 -1.45 -1.97 -7.09
N LEU A 61 -2.16 -0.90 -6.70
CA LEU A 61 -3.30 -0.94 -5.81
C LEU A 61 -4.47 -0.22 -6.51
N ASP A 62 -5.55 -0.94 -6.77
CA ASP A 62 -6.71 -0.35 -7.45
C ASP A 62 -7.34 0.76 -6.59
N HIS A 63 -7.81 1.82 -7.23
CA HIS A 63 -8.33 3.01 -6.59
C HIS A 63 -9.29 3.77 -7.51
N ALA A 64 -10.26 3.07 -8.10
CA ALA A 64 -11.32 3.61 -8.97
C ALA A 64 -11.92 4.99 -8.60
N CYS A 65 -12.00 5.36 -7.32
CA CYS A 65 -12.47 6.69 -6.89
C CYS A 65 -11.39 7.79 -6.82
N GLY A 66 -10.12 7.48 -7.10
CA GLY A 66 -9.00 8.41 -6.94
C GLY A 66 -8.52 8.59 -5.49
N GLY A 67 -8.94 7.73 -4.55
CA GLY A 67 -8.52 7.80 -3.14
C GLY A 67 -9.43 8.63 -2.22
N VAL A 68 -10.59 9.09 -2.69
CA VAL A 68 -11.50 9.97 -1.92
C VAL A 68 -12.49 9.23 -1.00
N CYS A 69 -12.18 8.01 -0.56
CA CYS A 69 -13.08 7.19 0.28
C CYS A 69 -14.48 6.94 -0.33
N ALA A 70 -14.58 6.79 -1.65
CA ALA A 70 -15.87 6.57 -2.34
C ALA A 70 -16.00 5.18 -3.00
N CYS A 71 -15.01 4.30 -2.83
CA CYS A 71 -15.02 2.93 -3.32
C CYS A 71 -14.24 2.00 -2.37
N THR A 72 -14.30 0.69 -2.60
CA THR A 72 -13.58 -0.33 -1.82
C THR A 72 -12.44 -1.01 -2.59
N THR A 73 -12.09 -0.52 -3.79
CA THR A 73 -11.07 -1.17 -4.65
C THR A 73 -9.63 -1.02 -4.14
N CYS A 74 -9.38 -0.08 -3.22
CA CYS A 74 -8.10 0.04 -2.52
C CYS A 74 -8.03 -0.77 -1.23
N HIS A 75 -9.01 -1.64 -0.98
CA HIS A 75 -9.06 -2.48 0.20
C HIS A 75 -7.83 -3.37 0.33
N ILE A 76 -7.29 -3.40 1.54
CA ILE A 76 -6.13 -4.18 1.96
C ILE A 76 -6.41 -4.85 3.31
N TRP A 77 -5.69 -5.92 3.58
CA TRP A 77 -5.62 -6.52 4.92
C TRP A 77 -4.27 -6.21 5.56
N VAL A 78 -4.29 -5.56 6.72
CA VAL A 78 -3.09 -5.28 7.49
C VAL A 78 -2.67 -6.55 8.22
N LYS A 79 -1.54 -7.14 7.83
CA LYS A 79 -0.97 -8.35 8.47
C LYS A 79 0.01 -8.00 9.60
N ASP A 80 0.73 -6.89 9.46
CA ASP A 80 1.69 -6.39 10.45
C ASP A 80 1.72 -4.86 10.47
N GLY A 81 2.05 -4.27 11.62
CA GLY A 81 2.15 -2.81 11.80
C GLY A 81 0.83 -2.10 12.16
N ALA A 82 -0.25 -2.84 12.45
CA ALA A 82 -1.57 -2.25 12.75
C ALA A 82 -1.61 -1.23 13.91
N LYS A 83 -0.66 -1.32 14.85
CA LYS A 83 -0.54 -0.39 15.99
C LYS A 83 -0.03 1.00 15.60
N ASP A 84 0.66 1.10 14.46
CA ASP A 84 1.31 2.31 13.96
C ASP A 84 0.66 2.79 12.65
N ILE A 85 -0.65 2.53 12.53
CA ILE A 85 -1.53 3.00 11.45
C ILE A 85 -2.65 3.82 12.10
N SER A 86 -3.13 4.86 11.41
CA SER A 86 -4.28 5.66 11.85
C SER A 86 -5.49 4.77 12.14
N GLU A 87 -6.34 5.16 13.08
CA GLU A 87 -7.63 4.48 13.28
C GLU A 87 -8.53 4.61 12.04
N ALA A 88 -9.51 3.71 11.91
CA ALA A 88 -10.49 3.81 10.83
C ALA A 88 -11.54 4.87 11.20
N ASP A 89 -11.75 5.83 10.31
CA ASP A 89 -12.80 6.83 10.47
C ASP A 89 -14.18 6.23 10.16
N ASP A 90 -15.27 6.84 10.65
CA ASP A 90 -16.64 6.35 10.43
C ASP A 90 -16.96 6.19 8.93
N ASP A 91 -16.58 7.18 8.10
CA ASP A 91 -16.75 7.11 6.64
C ASP A 91 -16.02 5.90 6.02
N GLU A 92 -14.83 5.57 6.53
CA GLU A 92 -14.06 4.41 6.07
C GLU A 92 -14.81 3.11 6.41
N LEU A 93 -15.32 3.00 7.63
CA LEU A 93 -16.05 1.83 8.11
C LEU A 93 -17.36 1.63 7.33
N ASP A 94 -18.12 2.70 7.09
CA ASP A 94 -19.33 2.69 6.27
C ASP A 94 -19.06 2.18 4.85
N ARG A 95 -17.89 2.50 4.27
CA ARG A 95 -17.50 1.96 2.96
C ARG A 95 -17.04 0.51 3.05
N LEU A 96 -16.26 0.16 4.08
CA LEU A 96 -15.75 -1.20 4.30
C LEU A 96 -16.87 -2.23 4.50
N ASP A 97 -18.02 -1.84 5.05
CA ASP A 97 -19.20 -2.70 5.16
C ASP A 97 -19.71 -3.20 3.80
N MET A 98 -19.41 -2.48 2.72
CA MET A 98 -19.74 -2.89 1.35
C MET A 98 -18.61 -3.66 0.66
N ALA A 99 -17.46 -3.87 1.32
CA ALA A 99 -16.32 -4.56 0.76
C ALA A 99 -16.55 -6.09 0.71
N ALA A 100 -16.00 -6.73 -0.30
CA ALA A 100 -16.00 -8.19 -0.37
C ALA A 100 -14.93 -8.77 0.57
N ASP A 101 -15.25 -9.87 1.25
CA ASP A 101 -14.33 -10.55 2.18
C ASP A 101 -13.78 -9.62 3.28
N LEU A 102 -14.69 -8.91 3.96
CA LEU A 102 -14.34 -8.05 5.07
C LEU A 102 -13.79 -8.89 6.25
N GLN A 103 -12.61 -8.48 6.74
CA GLN A 103 -11.91 -9.05 7.90
C GLN A 103 -11.63 -7.98 8.95
N LEU A 104 -11.36 -8.38 10.20
CA LEU A 104 -11.07 -7.46 11.32
C LEU A 104 -9.88 -6.53 11.08
N ASN A 105 -8.92 -6.96 10.26
CA ASN A 105 -7.74 -6.20 9.87
C ASN A 105 -7.88 -5.54 8.49
N SER A 106 -9.11 -5.41 7.98
CA SER A 106 -9.40 -4.73 6.73
C SER A 106 -9.31 -3.23 6.87
N ARG A 107 -8.69 -2.59 5.89
CA ARG A 107 -8.61 -1.14 5.77
C ARG A 107 -8.71 -0.70 4.32
N LEU A 108 -9.16 0.53 4.09
CA LEU A 108 -9.02 1.18 2.79
C LEU A 108 -7.61 1.75 2.68
N GLY A 109 -6.83 1.29 1.70
CA GLY A 109 -5.44 1.70 1.53
C GLY A 109 -5.26 3.21 1.34
N CYS A 110 -6.27 3.91 0.84
CA CYS A 110 -6.26 5.38 0.73
C CYS A 110 -6.50 6.13 2.06
N GLN A 111 -7.08 5.46 3.06
CA GLN A 111 -7.39 6.04 4.36
C GLN A 111 -6.47 5.57 5.49
N ALA A 112 -5.91 4.36 5.37
CA ALA A 112 -4.94 3.83 6.32
C ALA A 112 -3.59 4.55 6.19
N VAL A 113 -3.34 5.48 7.10
CA VAL A 113 -2.14 6.31 7.15
C VAL A 113 -1.10 5.71 8.08
N ILE A 114 0.14 5.64 7.63
CA ILE A 114 1.30 5.26 8.44
C ILE A 114 1.64 6.40 9.40
N THR A 115 1.60 6.14 10.72
CA THR A 115 1.77 7.19 11.75
C THR A 115 3.18 7.24 12.36
N GLY A 116 4.06 6.31 11.98
CA GLY A 116 5.43 6.28 12.48
C GLY A 116 6.39 5.45 11.61
N PRO A 117 7.69 5.48 11.93
CA PRO A 117 8.67 4.58 11.34
C PRO A 117 8.45 3.16 11.86
N GLY A 118 8.69 2.15 11.01
CA GLY A 118 8.43 0.77 11.36
C GLY A 118 8.31 -0.15 10.16
N ASN A 119 7.93 -1.40 10.43
CA ASN A 119 7.65 -2.41 9.41
C ASN A 119 6.14 -2.65 9.30
N TYR A 120 5.65 -2.66 8.07
CA TYR A 120 4.25 -2.85 7.72
C TYR A 120 4.14 -3.95 6.69
N VAL A 121 3.22 -4.88 6.90
CA VAL A 121 2.91 -5.92 5.92
C VAL A 121 1.43 -5.84 5.62
N VAL A 122 1.10 -5.64 4.36
CA VAL A 122 -0.27 -5.55 3.88
C VAL A 122 -0.49 -6.56 2.77
N GLU A 123 -1.69 -7.12 2.72
CA GLU A 123 -2.11 -8.06 1.69
C GLU A 123 -3.20 -7.45 0.84
N ILE A 124 -2.99 -7.42 -0.47
CA ILE A 124 -3.95 -6.97 -1.46
C ILE A 124 -4.85 -8.18 -1.83
N PRO A 125 -6.15 -8.14 -1.55
CA PRO A 125 -7.06 -9.23 -1.83
C PRO A 125 -7.08 -9.59 -3.33
N LYS A 126 -7.24 -10.89 -3.63
CA LYS A 126 -7.23 -11.38 -5.01
C LYS A 126 -8.32 -10.77 -5.90
N TRP A 127 -9.47 -10.40 -5.31
CA TRP A 127 -10.58 -9.82 -6.06
C TRP A 127 -10.32 -8.36 -6.47
N ASN A 128 -9.51 -7.61 -5.71
CA ASN A 128 -8.98 -6.30 -6.11
C ASN A 128 -7.92 -6.41 -7.21
N ARG A 129 -7.42 -7.61 -7.49
CA ARG A 129 -6.51 -7.90 -8.60
C ARG A 129 -7.31 -8.28 -9.85
N ASN A 130 -8.30 -7.47 -10.24
CA ASN A 130 -8.93 -7.66 -11.55
C ASN A 130 -8.00 -7.10 -12.64
N TYR A 131 -6.98 -7.90 -12.99
CA TYR A 131 -6.08 -7.67 -14.12
C TYR A 131 -6.85 -7.84 -15.44
N VAL A 132 -7.78 -6.93 -15.76
CA VAL A 132 -8.21 -6.78 -17.15
C VAL A 132 -7.15 -5.96 -17.84
N GLN A 133 -6.31 -6.69 -18.55
CA GLN A 133 -5.07 -6.25 -19.18
C GLN A 133 -5.34 -5.26 -20.32
N GLU A 134 -5.45 -3.97 -20.02
CA GLU A 134 -5.17 -2.90 -20.97
C GLU A 134 -4.24 -1.86 -20.31
N GLY A 135 -2.92 -2.03 -20.48
CA GLY A 135 -2.03 -0.87 -20.62
C GLY A 135 -0.92 -0.61 -19.58
N LYS A 136 -0.83 -1.28 -18.42
CA LYS A 136 0.36 -1.15 -17.55
C LYS A 136 1.21 -2.42 -17.60
N PRO A 137 2.47 -2.38 -18.09
CA PRO A 137 3.31 -3.57 -18.19
C PRO A 137 3.59 -4.07 -16.76
N ALA A 138 3.11 -5.27 -16.47
CA ALA A 138 3.63 -6.05 -15.37
C ALA A 138 5.14 -6.21 -15.62
N VAL A 139 5.97 -5.54 -14.81
CA VAL A 139 7.39 -5.83 -14.76
C VAL A 139 7.51 -7.30 -14.41
N ALA A 140 7.95 -8.07 -15.41
CA ALA A 140 7.97 -9.50 -15.42
C ALA A 140 8.84 -10.02 -14.26
N ALA A 141 8.26 -10.87 -13.42
CA ALA A 141 9.04 -11.80 -12.63
C ALA A 141 9.35 -12.99 -13.54
N GLU A 142 10.48 -12.92 -14.23
CA GLU A 142 11.01 -13.99 -15.07
C GLU A 142 11.61 -15.10 -14.19
N LYS A 143 11.34 -16.35 -14.58
CA LYS A 143 12.10 -17.54 -14.21
C LYS A 143 12.95 -17.97 -15.41
#